data_AF-A0A3B0YU76-F1
#
_entry.id   AF-A0A3B0YU76-F1
#
_cell.length_a   1.000
_cell.length_b   1.000
_cell.length_c   1.000
_cell.angle_alpha   90.00
_cell.angle_beta   90.00
_cell.angle_gamma   90.00
#
_symmetry.space_group_name_H-M   'P 1'
#
loop_
_entity.id
_entity.type
_entity.pdbx_description
1 polymer ?
#
loop_
_entity_poly.entity_id
_entity_poly.type
_entity_poly.pdbx_seq_one_letter_code
_entity_poly.pdbx_strand_id
1 'polypeptide(L)'
;MFGKKMLALSVSVLLLSACSGGGDGGEPAAQEAALTGVFEDSRVQGLHYETATRSGETNAAGEYNYLAGETVTFSLGGIILGSTVAGPVVTPLNLVPNATGAADPVVINMVRFLLTLDTDGNPDNGISLSAATATAALSLSVDFTVADLSNDPGVVALISQLPGAPVLMDVNTAQVHFAQTLAARPQSDWGVMAWGSGSWKSKTP
;
A
#
# COMPACT_ATOMS: atom_id res chain seq x y z
N MET A 1 8.46 -76.12 -43.26
CA MET A 1 7.58 -76.35 -42.09
C MET A 1 6.79 -75.07 -41.83
N PHE A 2 5.46 -75.20 -41.74
CA PHE A 2 4.43 -74.38 -41.05
C PHE A 2 4.69 -72.86 -40.84
N GLY A 3 3.79 -71.92 -41.16
CA GLY A 3 2.38 -71.96 -41.55
C GLY A 3 1.80 -70.53 -41.55
N LYS A 4 0.71 -70.33 -42.30
CA LYS A 4 -0.06 -69.08 -42.45
C LYS A 4 -0.67 -68.60 -41.11
N LYS A 5 -1.00 -67.29 -41.00
CA LYS A 5 -2.40 -66.80 -40.87
C LYS A 5 -2.52 -65.27 -40.74
N MET A 6 -3.54 -64.75 -41.42
CA MET A 6 -4.06 -63.38 -41.42
C MET A 6 -4.62 -62.97 -40.05
N LEU A 7 -4.64 -61.67 -39.76
CA LEU A 7 -5.83 -61.03 -39.20
C LEU A 7 -5.88 -59.55 -39.62
N ALA A 8 -6.98 -59.18 -40.26
CA ALA A 8 -7.36 -57.81 -40.58
C ALA A 8 -7.91 -57.11 -39.34
N LEU A 9 -7.66 -55.80 -39.20
CA LEU A 9 -8.48 -54.92 -38.38
C LEU A 9 -8.83 -53.67 -39.20
N SER A 10 -10.04 -53.70 -39.74
CA SER A 10 -10.82 -52.56 -40.20
C SER A 10 -11.05 -51.58 -39.03
N VAL A 11 -11.08 -50.27 -39.27
CA VAL A 11 -12.11 -49.33 -38.76
C VAL A 11 -11.88 -47.92 -39.36
N SER A 12 -12.84 -47.55 -40.21
CA SER A 12 -13.53 -46.26 -40.36
C SER A 12 -12.75 -44.95 -40.59
N VAL A 13 -12.79 -44.52 -41.85
CA VAL A 13 -12.73 -43.12 -42.27
C VAL A 13 -14.09 -42.47 -41.98
N LEU A 14 -14.11 -41.43 -41.14
CA LEU A 14 -15.24 -40.51 -41.01
C LEU A 14 -14.81 -39.13 -41.52
N LEU A 15 -15.61 -38.63 -42.45
CA LEU A 15 -15.49 -37.36 -43.15
C LEU A 15 -16.22 -36.25 -42.38
N LEU A 16 -15.61 -35.05 -42.43
CA LEU A 16 -16.17 -33.70 -42.34
C LEU A 16 -16.82 -33.21 -41.02
N SER A 17 -16.29 -32.09 -40.53
CA SER A 17 -17.07 -30.86 -40.29
C SER A 17 -16.16 -29.64 -40.38
N ALA A 18 -16.33 -28.86 -41.44
CA ALA A 18 -15.88 -27.49 -41.52
C ALA A 18 -16.85 -26.61 -40.71
N CYS A 19 -16.30 -25.81 -39.80
CA CYS A 19 -16.96 -24.68 -39.15
C CYS A 19 -15.84 -23.62 -39.03
N SER A 20 -15.71 -22.63 -39.92
CA SER A 20 -16.56 -21.44 -40.06
C SER A 20 -16.85 -20.77 -38.71
N GLY A 21 -15.85 -20.10 -38.16
CA GLY A 21 -15.99 -19.18 -37.04
C GLY A 21 -14.98 -18.05 -37.17
N GLY A 22 -15.22 -17.13 -38.11
CA GLY A 22 -14.59 -15.81 -38.07
C GLY A 22 -15.16 -15.04 -36.89
N GLY A 23 -14.30 -14.63 -35.98
CA GLY A 23 -14.65 -13.86 -34.79
C GLY A 23 -13.36 -13.28 -34.23
N ASP A 24 -13.12 -12.02 -34.61
CA ASP A 24 -12.14 -11.07 -34.09
C ASP A 24 -11.39 -11.57 -32.85
N GLY A 25 -10.19 -12.11 -33.10
CA GLY A 25 -9.19 -12.31 -32.06
C GLY A 25 -8.67 -10.94 -31.68
N GLY A 26 -9.47 -10.17 -30.93
CA GLY A 26 -8.96 -9.04 -30.18
C GLY A 26 -7.85 -9.59 -29.30
N GLU A 27 -6.60 -9.25 -29.63
CA GLU A 27 -5.48 -9.45 -28.73
C GLU A 27 -5.93 -8.99 -27.35
N PRO A 28 -5.79 -9.81 -26.29
CA PRO A 28 -6.08 -9.33 -24.96
C PRO A 28 -5.23 -8.08 -24.77
N ALA A 29 -5.87 -6.92 -24.60
CA ALA A 29 -5.18 -5.68 -24.34
C ALA A 29 -4.20 -5.97 -23.21
N ALA A 30 -2.92 -5.74 -23.45
CA ALA A 30 -1.87 -6.01 -22.48
C ALA A 30 -2.23 -5.24 -21.21
N GLN A 31 -2.74 -5.94 -20.20
CA GLN A 31 -3.10 -5.33 -18.95
C GLN A 31 -1.79 -4.88 -18.30
N GLU A 32 -1.65 -3.57 -18.08
CA GLU A 32 -0.45 -3.05 -17.44
C GLU A 32 -0.20 -3.79 -16.13
N ALA A 33 1.03 -4.27 -15.98
CA ALA A 33 1.43 -5.06 -14.83
C ALA A 33 1.33 -4.17 -13.58
N ALA A 34 0.60 -4.65 -12.57
CA ALA A 34 0.54 -3.97 -11.28
C ALA A 34 1.94 -3.89 -10.67
N LEU A 35 2.31 -2.71 -10.21
CA LEU A 35 3.50 -2.47 -9.40
C LEU A 35 3.13 -2.56 -7.92
N THR A 36 4.10 -2.92 -7.10
CA THR A 36 3.98 -2.95 -5.65
C THR A 36 4.84 -1.84 -5.06
N GLY A 37 4.27 -1.08 -4.13
CA GLY A 37 4.96 -0.05 -3.35
C GLY A 37 4.74 -0.31 -1.87
N VAL A 38 5.44 0.42 -1.03
CA VAL A 38 5.32 0.31 0.44
C VAL A 38 4.95 1.67 1.05
N PHE A 39 4.01 1.67 1.98
CA PHE A 39 3.79 2.80 2.88
C PHE A 39 4.72 2.66 4.10
N GLU A 40 5.67 3.58 4.21
CA GLU A 40 6.79 3.51 5.14
C GLU A 40 6.68 4.55 6.25
N ASP A 41 6.27 4.05 7.41
CA ASP A 41 6.47 4.60 8.75
C ASP A 41 6.62 3.37 9.65
N SER A 42 7.82 2.78 9.68
CA SER A 42 8.05 1.44 10.21
C SER A 42 7.24 0.31 9.55
N ARG A 43 6.91 0.41 8.24
CA ARG A 43 5.89 -0.43 7.56
C ARG A 43 4.51 -0.34 8.24
N VAL A 44 3.54 0.26 7.56
CA VAL A 44 2.20 0.42 8.15
C VAL A 44 1.21 -0.58 7.56
N GLN A 45 0.69 -1.48 8.39
CA GLN A 45 -0.37 -2.43 8.05
C GLN A 45 -1.76 -1.85 8.36
N GLY A 46 -2.73 -2.10 7.48
CA GLY A 46 -4.15 -1.80 7.73
C GLY A 46 -4.62 -0.42 7.29
N LEU A 47 -3.81 0.32 6.51
CA LEU A 47 -4.29 1.52 5.82
C LEU A 47 -5.07 1.10 4.57
N HIS A 48 -6.23 1.70 4.35
CA HIS A 48 -6.87 1.63 3.05
C HIS A 48 -6.05 2.45 2.05
N TYR A 49 -5.89 1.92 0.83
CA TYR A 49 -5.35 2.66 -0.29
C TYR A 49 -6.31 2.60 -1.48
N GLU A 50 -6.35 3.69 -2.23
CA GLU A 50 -7.12 3.79 -3.48
C GLU A 50 -6.32 4.57 -4.53
N THR A 51 -6.26 4.01 -5.73
CA THR A 51 -5.76 4.63 -6.96
C THR A 51 -6.88 4.65 -8.00
N ALA A 52 -6.60 5.20 -9.19
CA ALA A 52 -7.58 5.19 -10.27
C ALA A 52 -8.04 3.77 -10.69
N THR A 53 -7.19 2.75 -10.51
CA THR A 53 -7.50 1.38 -10.95
C THR A 53 -7.37 0.32 -9.85
N ARG A 54 -6.84 0.66 -8.68
CA ARG A 54 -6.56 -0.29 -7.59
C ARG A 54 -7.10 0.23 -6.27
N SER A 55 -7.48 -0.69 -5.40
CA SER A 55 -7.73 -0.38 -3.99
C SER A 55 -7.52 -1.62 -3.13
N GLY A 56 -7.34 -1.41 -1.84
CA GLY A 56 -7.15 -2.50 -0.88
C GLY A 56 -6.68 -1.98 0.46
N GLU A 57 -6.07 -2.87 1.24
CA GLU A 57 -5.43 -2.52 2.51
C GLU A 57 -3.93 -2.82 2.43
N THR A 58 -3.11 -2.01 3.08
CA THR A 58 -1.68 -2.30 3.22
C THR A 58 -1.48 -3.56 4.04
N ASN A 59 -0.65 -4.48 3.55
CA ASN A 59 -0.38 -5.74 4.25
C ASN A 59 0.64 -5.56 5.39
N ALA A 60 1.04 -6.67 6.03
CA ALA A 60 2.03 -6.66 7.12
C ALA A 60 3.41 -6.11 6.73
N ALA A 61 3.74 -6.11 5.44
CA ALA A 61 4.94 -5.48 4.89
C ALA A 61 4.68 -4.04 4.40
N GLY A 62 3.54 -3.44 4.75
CA GLY A 62 3.13 -2.11 4.31
C GLY A 62 2.84 -1.99 2.82
N GLU A 63 2.69 -3.10 2.10
CA GLU A 63 2.64 -3.10 0.65
C GLU A 63 1.26 -2.68 0.11
N TYR A 64 1.26 -1.94 -0.98
CA TYR A 64 0.08 -1.55 -1.75
C TYR A 64 0.33 -1.72 -3.26
N ASN A 65 -0.75 -1.86 -4.05
CA ASN A 65 -0.66 -2.06 -5.49
C ASN A 65 -1.06 -0.79 -6.26
N TYR A 66 -0.35 -0.50 -7.35
CA TYR A 66 -0.62 0.68 -8.19
C TYR A 66 -0.17 0.46 -9.63
N LEU A 67 -0.59 1.32 -10.55
CA LEU A 67 0.03 1.49 -11.87
C LEU A 67 0.87 2.76 -11.93
N ALA A 68 1.92 2.74 -12.75
CA ALA A 68 2.86 3.85 -12.84
C ALA A 68 2.14 5.16 -13.25
N GLY A 69 2.41 6.24 -12.50
CA GLY A 69 1.83 7.56 -12.76
C GLY A 69 0.45 7.78 -12.15
N GLU A 70 -0.17 6.77 -11.52
CA GLU A 70 -1.40 6.97 -10.75
C GLU A 70 -1.13 7.78 -9.48
N THR A 71 -2.17 8.47 -9.01
CA THR A 71 -2.22 9.01 -7.64
C THR A 71 -2.77 7.93 -6.72
N VAL A 72 -2.15 7.77 -5.55
CA VAL A 72 -2.66 6.95 -4.45
C VAL A 72 -3.12 7.85 -3.31
N THR A 73 -4.26 7.52 -2.72
CA THR A 73 -4.77 8.11 -1.48
C THR A 73 -4.70 7.05 -0.38
N PHE A 74 -4.18 7.41 0.79
CA PHE A 74 -4.19 6.55 1.97
C PHE A 74 -5.20 7.08 2.99
N SER A 75 -5.94 6.16 3.61
CA SER A 75 -6.93 6.47 4.65
C SER A 75 -7.04 5.37 5.70
N LEU A 76 -7.65 5.72 6.84
CA LEU A 76 -8.05 4.79 7.89
C LEU A 76 -9.52 5.06 8.23
N GLY A 77 -10.42 4.17 7.82
CA GLY A 77 -11.85 4.44 7.88
C GLY A 77 -12.19 5.67 7.04
N GLY A 78 -12.84 6.68 7.65
CA GLY A 78 -13.16 7.96 7.02
C GLY A 78 -12.03 8.99 7.07
N ILE A 79 -10.96 8.72 7.82
CA ILE A 79 -9.85 9.66 8.01
C ILE A 79 -8.88 9.55 6.83
N ILE A 80 -8.83 10.58 5.99
CA ILE A 80 -7.86 10.67 4.89
C ILE A 80 -6.53 11.16 5.46
N LEU A 81 -5.46 10.39 5.24
CA LEU A 81 -4.11 10.77 5.60
C LEU A 81 -3.52 11.73 4.55
N GLY A 82 -3.80 11.46 3.27
CA GLY A 82 -3.42 12.31 2.15
C GLY A 82 -3.21 11.51 0.88
N SER A 83 -2.75 12.20 -0.16
CA SER A 83 -2.56 11.62 -1.49
C SER A 83 -1.24 12.07 -2.11
N THR A 84 -0.65 11.21 -2.92
CA THR A 84 0.59 11.49 -3.67
C THR A 84 0.61 10.67 -4.96
N VAL A 85 1.52 10.98 -5.88
CA VAL A 85 1.87 10.06 -6.97
C VAL A 85 2.35 8.75 -6.35
N ALA A 86 1.74 7.64 -6.76
CA ALA A 86 2.08 6.30 -6.32
C ALA A 86 3.51 5.94 -6.78
N GLY A 87 4.20 5.17 -5.96
CA GLY A 87 5.61 4.86 -6.19
C GLY A 87 6.12 3.74 -5.28
N PRO A 88 7.36 3.28 -5.49
CA PRO A 88 7.88 2.13 -4.76
C PRO A 88 7.93 2.36 -3.24
N VAL A 89 8.05 3.61 -2.80
CA VAL A 89 7.95 3.97 -1.39
C VAL A 89 7.19 5.30 -1.23
N VAL A 90 6.15 5.29 -0.40
CA VAL A 90 5.42 6.46 0.07
C VAL A 90 5.58 6.56 1.58
N THR A 91 5.72 7.76 2.10
CA THR A 91 5.81 8.06 3.53
C THR A 91 4.83 9.16 3.91
N PRO A 92 4.57 9.40 5.21
CA PRO A 92 3.85 10.59 5.66
C PRO A 92 4.36 11.90 5.03
N LEU A 93 5.69 12.03 4.83
CA LEU A 93 6.28 13.20 4.15
C LEU A 93 5.78 13.39 2.72
N ASN A 94 5.53 12.31 1.98
CA ASN A 94 5.03 12.39 0.60
C ASN A 94 3.57 12.82 0.52
N LEU A 95 2.79 12.59 1.58
CA LEU A 95 1.36 12.90 1.62
C LEU A 95 1.06 14.37 1.91
N VAL A 96 2.04 15.13 2.40
CA VAL A 96 1.89 16.55 2.74
C VAL A 96 2.45 17.42 1.61
N PRO A 97 1.58 18.16 0.88
CA PRO A 97 2.04 19.05 -0.18
C PRO A 97 3.01 20.11 0.34
N ASN A 98 4.12 20.29 -0.36
CA ASN A 98 5.19 21.26 -0.06
C ASN A 98 5.97 21.01 1.25
N ALA A 99 5.75 19.89 1.95
CA ALA A 99 6.59 19.54 3.08
C ALA A 99 8.04 19.33 2.61
N THR A 100 8.98 20.01 3.28
CA THR A 100 10.40 20.01 2.88
C THR A 100 11.26 19.07 3.72
N GLY A 101 10.70 18.46 4.77
CA GLY A 101 11.43 17.53 5.61
C GLY A 101 10.58 16.89 6.71
N ALA A 102 11.20 15.94 7.40
CA ALA A 102 10.58 15.10 8.43
C ALA A 102 9.97 15.88 9.60
N ALA A 103 10.49 17.08 9.87
CA ALA A 103 10.04 17.92 10.99
C ALA A 103 8.85 18.83 10.65
N ASP A 104 8.28 18.70 9.45
CA ASP A 104 7.06 19.44 9.08
C ASP A 104 5.92 19.13 10.08
N PRO A 105 5.22 20.13 10.63
CA PRO A 105 4.21 19.91 11.66
C PRO A 105 3.06 18.98 11.24
N VAL A 106 2.64 19.04 9.96
CA VAL A 106 1.55 18.20 9.45
C VAL A 106 2.03 16.76 9.34
N VAL A 107 3.25 16.55 8.85
CA VAL A 107 3.90 15.24 8.79
C VAL A 107 4.00 14.63 10.18
N ILE A 108 4.45 15.41 11.17
CA ILE A 108 4.56 14.95 12.55
C ILE A 108 3.19 14.63 13.15
N ASN A 109 2.15 15.41 12.86
CA ASN A 109 0.81 15.09 13.32
C ASN A 109 0.30 13.75 12.75
N MET A 110 0.60 13.45 11.48
CA MET A 110 0.28 12.14 10.89
C MET A 110 1.05 10.99 11.55
N VAL A 111 2.36 11.16 11.79
CA VAL A 111 3.20 10.15 12.47
C VAL A 111 2.69 9.92 13.90
N ARG A 112 2.39 10.98 14.64
CA ARG A 112 1.82 10.88 16.00
C ARG A 112 0.53 10.07 15.99
N PHE A 113 -0.34 10.33 15.02
CA PHE A 113 -1.58 9.58 14.85
C PHE A 113 -1.32 8.09 14.60
N LEU A 114 -0.43 7.75 13.65
CA LEU A 114 -0.08 6.35 13.37
C LEU A 114 0.51 5.62 14.57
N LEU A 115 1.50 6.21 15.25
CA LEU A 115 2.14 5.63 16.44
C LEU A 115 1.17 5.44 17.61
N THR A 116 0.17 6.31 17.74
CA THR A 116 -0.85 6.19 18.80
C THR A 116 -1.79 5.01 18.58
N LEU A 117 -2.00 4.64 17.32
CA LEU A 117 -2.96 3.62 16.92
C LEU A 117 -2.34 2.24 16.74
N ASP A 118 -1.01 2.15 16.88
CA ASP A 118 -0.28 0.90 16.82
C ASP A 118 -0.73 -0.06 17.93
N THR A 119 -1.13 -1.27 17.54
CA THR A 119 -1.82 -2.21 18.43
C THR A 119 -0.98 -2.72 19.60
N ASP A 120 0.34 -2.80 19.45
CA ASP A 120 1.26 -3.22 20.52
C ASP A 120 2.13 -2.07 21.05
N GLY A 121 2.02 -0.88 20.45
CA GLY A 121 2.76 0.32 20.81
C GLY A 121 4.27 0.21 20.58
N ASN A 122 4.71 -0.72 19.74
CA ASN A 122 6.12 -0.96 19.44
C ASN A 122 6.41 -0.80 17.94
N PRO A 123 6.72 0.42 17.48
CA PRO A 123 6.93 0.67 16.06
C PRO A 123 8.20 -0.01 15.49
N ASP A 124 9.09 -0.59 16.30
CA ASP A 124 10.29 -1.28 15.81
C ASP A 124 9.94 -2.57 15.03
N ASN A 125 8.74 -3.12 15.20
CA ASN A 125 8.31 -4.37 14.55
C ASN A 125 7.27 -4.17 13.43
N GLY A 126 6.91 -2.93 13.11
CA GLY A 126 5.70 -2.63 12.33
C GLY A 126 4.86 -1.56 12.99
N ILE A 127 4.01 -0.88 12.23
CA ILE A 127 2.81 -0.23 12.78
C ILE A 127 1.60 -1.04 12.33
N SER A 128 0.88 -1.63 13.27
CA SER A 128 -0.30 -2.44 12.98
C SER A 128 -1.58 -1.71 13.38
N LEU A 129 -2.40 -1.34 12.40
CA LEU A 129 -3.68 -0.69 12.60
C LEU A 129 -4.81 -1.73 12.60
N SER A 130 -5.59 -1.78 13.69
CA SER A 130 -6.65 -2.78 13.82
C SER A 130 -7.88 -2.46 12.97
N ALA A 131 -8.58 -3.49 12.50
CA ALA A 131 -9.89 -3.33 11.83
C ALA A 131 -10.94 -2.65 12.74
N ALA A 132 -10.84 -2.82 14.07
CA ALA A 132 -11.69 -2.13 15.03
C ALA A 132 -11.41 -0.61 15.04
N THR A 133 -10.15 -0.21 14.96
CA THR A 133 -9.73 1.19 14.82
C THR A 133 -10.25 1.77 13.50
N ALA A 134 -10.10 1.05 12.38
CA ALA A 134 -10.63 1.48 11.09
C ALA A 134 -12.16 1.67 11.13
N THR A 135 -12.87 0.75 11.80
CA THR A 135 -14.33 0.82 11.99
C THR A 135 -14.74 2.04 12.82
N ALA A 136 -14.04 2.30 13.93
CA ALA A 136 -14.28 3.48 14.78
C ALA A 136 -14.01 4.80 14.03
N ALA A 137 -13.10 4.79 13.06
CA ALA A 137 -12.75 5.95 12.25
C ALA A 137 -13.70 6.22 11.06
N LEU A 138 -14.68 5.35 10.75
CA LEU A 138 -15.49 5.44 9.52
C LEU A 138 -16.19 6.77 9.29
N SER A 139 -16.70 7.40 10.35
CA SER A 139 -17.41 8.69 10.27
C SER A 139 -16.62 9.86 10.85
N LEU A 140 -15.30 9.69 11.02
CA LEU A 140 -14.42 10.71 11.57
C LEU A 140 -13.53 11.31 10.48
N SER A 141 -13.15 12.56 10.72
CA SER A 141 -12.13 13.28 9.94
C SER A 141 -11.16 13.92 10.91
N VAL A 142 -9.88 13.96 10.56
CA VAL A 142 -8.83 14.60 11.36
C VAL A 142 -8.21 15.72 10.54
N ASP A 143 -8.08 16.91 11.12
CA ASP A 143 -7.30 17.99 10.53
C ASP A 143 -5.86 17.92 11.03
N PHE A 144 -4.97 17.33 10.22
CA PHE A 144 -3.54 17.24 10.56
C PHE A 144 -2.81 18.60 10.53
N THR A 145 -3.45 19.68 10.06
CA THR A 145 -2.84 21.02 9.97
C THR A 145 -2.92 21.82 11.25
N VAL A 146 -3.69 21.35 12.25
CA VAL A 146 -3.83 22.04 13.53
C VAL A 146 -2.50 22.09 14.30
N ALA A 147 -2.27 23.20 15.02
CA ALA A 147 -1.07 23.37 15.83
C ALA A 147 -0.99 22.37 17.00
N ASP A 148 -2.14 21.98 17.55
CA ASP A 148 -2.25 20.99 18.63
C ASP A 148 -3.27 19.92 18.27
N LEU A 149 -2.76 18.80 17.74
CA LEU A 149 -3.55 17.65 17.33
C LEU A 149 -4.35 17.03 18.49
N SER A 150 -3.95 17.24 19.75
CA SER A 150 -4.70 16.70 20.90
C SER A 150 -6.06 17.35 21.09
N ASN A 151 -6.29 18.52 20.46
CA ASN A 151 -7.56 19.22 20.46
C ASN A 151 -8.39 18.97 19.19
N ASP A 152 -7.87 18.19 18.22
CA ASP A 152 -8.64 17.86 17.02
C ASP A 152 -9.85 16.98 17.41
N PRO A 153 -11.09 17.38 17.05
CA PRO A 153 -12.29 16.64 17.44
C PRO A 153 -12.32 15.19 16.95
N GLY A 154 -11.76 14.91 15.76
CA GLY A 154 -11.68 13.57 15.20
C GLY A 154 -10.73 12.68 15.98
N VAL A 155 -9.57 13.21 16.38
CA VAL A 155 -8.59 12.51 17.22
C VAL A 155 -9.16 12.22 18.61
N VAL A 156 -9.76 13.23 19.25
CA VAL A 156 -10.39 13.07 20.58
C VAL A 156 -11.51 12.03 20.52
N ALA A 157 -12.38 12.11 19.50
CA ALA A 157 -13.46 11.16 19.31
C ALA A 157 -12.92 9.74 19.08
N LEU A 158 -11.93 9.56 18.21
CA LEU A 158 -11.35 8.25 17.93
C LEU A 158 -10.73 7.64 19.19
N ILE A 159 -9.84 8.37 19.88
CA ILE A 159 -9.17 7.90 21.10
C ILE A 159 -10.19 7.47 22.15
N SER A 160 -11.29 8.23 22.32
CA SER A 160 -12.33 7.90 23.30
C SER A 160 -13.10 6.60 22.99
N GLN A 161 -13.09 6.15 21.73
CA GLN A 161 -13.74 4.92 21.28
C GLN A 161 -12.82 3.70 21.36
N LEU A 162 -11.50 3.91 21.48
CA LEU A 162 -10.53 2.82 21.49
C LEU A 162 -10.36 2.22 22.89
N PRO A 163 -10.15 0.89 22.99
CA PRO A 163 -9.84 0.24 24.25
C PRO A 163 -8.63 0.90 24.94
N GLY A 164 -8.76 1.20 26.23
CA GLY A 164 -7.69 1.81 27.01
C GLY A 164 -7.49 3.31 26.80
N ALA A 165 -8.22 3.95 25.88
CA ALA A 165 -8.14 5.38 25.58
C ALA A 165 -6.68 5.86 25.45
N PRO A 166 -5.94 5.40 24.42
CA PRO A 166 -4.51 5.63 24.30
C PRO A 166 -4.18 7.12 24.33
N VAL A 167 -3.06 7.47 24.94
CA VAL A 167 -2.58 8.85 24.96
C VAL A 167 -1.92 9.15 23.62
N LEU A 168 -2.31 10.26 23.00
CA LEU A 168 -1.70 10.72 21.76
C LEU A 168 -0.18 10.84 21.93
N MET A 169 0.56 10.21 21.02
CA MET A 169 2.02 10.21 21.00
C MET A 169 2.56 11.65 21.08
N ASP A 170 3.62 11.87 21.85
CA ASP A 170 4.21 13.19 21.96
C ASP A 170 4.99 13.57 20.70
N VAL A 171 5.15 14.88 20.48
CA VAL A 171 5.76 15.45 19.27
C VAL A 171 7.22 15.00 19.13
N ASN A 172 7.99 14.97 20.23
CA ASN A 172 9.41 14.66 20.17
C ASN A 172 9.64 13.18 19.83
N THR A 173 8.86 12.28 20.43
CA THR A 173 8.95 10.85 20.11
C THR A 173 8.61 10.59 18.65
N ALA A 174 7.53 11.20 18.12
CA ALA A 174 7.18 11.06 16.71
C ALA A 174 8.25 11.64 15.76
N GLN A 175 8.86 12.78 16.12
CA GLN A 175 9.98 13.36 15.35
C GLN A 175 11.20 12.44 15.30
N VAL A 176 11.60 11.90 16.46
CA VAL A 176 12.74 10.98 16.54
C VAL A 176 12.46 9.70 15.75
N HIS A 177 11.28 9.11 15.95
CA HIS A 177 10.84 7.92 15.23
C HIS A 177 10.92 8.12 13.71
N PHE A 178 10.25 9.15 13.19
CA PHE A 178 10.18 9.34 11.74
C PHE A 178 11.53 9.71 11.12
N ALA A 179 12.36 10.47 11.84
CA ALA A 179 13.73 10.73 11.41
C ALA A 179 14.56 9.44 11.32
N GLN A 180 14.40 8.51 12.26
CA GLN A 180 15.07 7.20 12.23
C GLN A 180 14.55 6.34 11.08
N THR A 181 13.24 6.30 10.87
CA THR A 181 12.62 5.62 9.71
C THR A 181 13.24 6.11 8.41
N LEU A 182 13.31 7.43 8.19
CA LEU A 182 13.90 7.98 6.96
C LEU A 182 15.41 7.71 6.83
N ALA A 183 16.14 7.70 7.96
CA ALA A 183 17.58 7.40 7.97
C ALA A 183 17.89 5.92 7.71
N ALA A 184 16.97 5.00 8.02
CA ALA A 184 17.14 3.56 7.79
C ALA A 184 16.88 3.14 6.33
N ARG A 185 16.02 3.88 5.59
CA ARG A 185 15.65 3.59 4.20
C ARG A 185 16.80 3.45 3.19
N PRO A 186 17.89 4.25 3.24
CA PRO A 186 19.04 4.08 2.35
C PRO A 186 19.78 2.75 2.55
N GLN A 187 19.56 2.07 3.69
CA GLN A 187 20.33 0.92 4.11
C GLN A 187 19.57 -0.40 3.99
N SER A 188 18.23 -0.41 4.06
CA SER A 188 17.47 -1.66 4.19
C SER A 188 17.18 -2.39 2.88
N ASP A 189 16.52 -1.82 1.86
CA ASP A 189 15.89 -2.73 0.86
C ASP A 189 15.99 -2.38 -0.64
N TRP A 190 16.40 -1.17 -1.07
CA TRP A 190 16.16 -0.77 -2.49
C TRP A 190 17.31 -0.07 -3.23
N GLY A 191 18.52 -0.04 -2.65
CA GLY A 191 19.67 0.63 -3.27
C GLY A 191 19.78 2.13 -2.96
N VAL A 192 20.95 2.69 -3.22
CA VAL A 192 21.36 4.03 -2.78
C VAL A 192 20.57 5.11 -3.52
N MET A 193 19.80 5.95 -2.80
CA MET A 193 19.15 7.12 -3.40
C MET A 193 20.15 8.25 -3.63
N ALA A 194 20.17 8.80 -4.84
CA ALA A 194 20.67 10.15 -5.13
C ALA A 194 19.46 11.03 -5.47
N TRP A 195 19.28 12.11 -4.70
CA TRP A 195 18.24 13.11 -4.98
C TRP A 195 18.56 13.85 -6.28
N GLY A 196 17.62 13.88 -7.24
CA GLY A 196 17.68 14.80 -8.40
C GLY A 196 17.44 14.26 -9.80
N SER A 197 17.10 12.98 -10.04
CA SER A 197 16.96 12.50 -11.43
C SER A 197 15.84 11.48 -11.72
N GLY A 198 14.76 11.46 -10.92
CA GLY A 198 13.48 10.85 -11.32
C GLY A 198 13.53 9.42 -11.85
N SER A 199 14.48 8.58 -11.43
CA SER A 199 14.62 7.20 -11.90
C SER A 199 14.98 6.28 -10.75
N TRP A 200 14.03 5.45 -10.37
CA TRP A 200 14.24 4.31 -9.48
C TRP A 200 14.97 3.22 -10.26
N LYS A 201 16.02 2.64 -9.67
CA LYS A 201 16.58 1.36 -10.12
C LYS A 201 16.63 0.44 -8.91
N SER A 202 16.00 -0.72 -9.02
CA SER A 202 16.15 -1.79 -8.03
C SER A 202 17.62 -2.19 -7.92
N LYS A 203 18.02 -2.64 -6.73
CA LYS A 203 19.29 -3.35 -6.58
C LYS A 203 19.09 -4.77 -7.11
N THR A 204 19.82 -5.04 -8.19
CA THR A 204 20.12 -6.34 -8.83
C THR A 204 19.15 -6.89 -9.90
N PRO A 205 19.71 -7.58 -10.92
CA PRO A 205 19.21 -7.67 -12.29
C PRO A 205 18.10 -8.70 -12.52
#